data_AF-A0A433UEF5-F1
#
_entry.id   AF-A0A433UEF5-F1
#
_cell.length_a   1.000
_cell.length_b   1.000
_cell.length_c   1.000
_cell.angle_alpha   90.00
_cell.angle_beta   90.00
_cell.angle_gamma   90.00
#
_symmetry.space_group_name_H-M   'P 1'
#
loop_
_entity.id
_entity.type
_entity.pdbx_description
1 polymer ?
#
loop_
_entity_poly.entity_id
_entity_poly.type
_entity_poly.pdbx_seq_one_letter_code
_entity_poly.pdbx_strand_id
1 'polypeptide(L)'
;MIRDFNDLGYFLVRGILSPEELSKIKQTVETESFLRHAFWALNPHTGTTECRKVMWRHPGNDVTGMLARSEKIAGTCEKVLGGEVYHYHTKLMTKAARTGGKHVWHQDYGGLKWLISDYTDSIVTGP
;
A
#
# COMPACT_ATOMS: atom_id res chain seq x y z
N MET A 1 10.03 12.30 15.38
CA MET A 1 9.45 11.02 14.93
C MET A 1 8.23 10.65 15.77
N ILE A 2 8.37 10.12 17.00
CA ILE A 2 7.20 9.69 17.80
C ILE A 2 6.25 10.85 18.10
N ARG A 3 6.80 12.00 18.53
CA ARG A 3 5.98 13.22 18.77
C ARG A 3 5.21 13.65 17.51
N ASP A 4 5.90 13.79 16.38
CA ASP A 4 5.27 14.21 15.12
C ASP A 4 4.20 13.21 14.66
N PHE A 5 4.45 11.91 14.84
CA PHE A 5 3.46 10.88 14.55
C PHE A 5 2.22 11.02 15.44
N ASN A 6 2.39 11.26 16.74
CA ASN A 6 1.28 11.44 17.68
C ASN A 6 0.49 12.73 17.42
N ASP A 7 1.16 13.82 17.07
CA ASP A 7 0.54 15.14 16.92
C ASP A 7 -0.07 15.35 15.52
N LEU A 8 0.58 14.84 14.47
CA LEU A 8 0.22 15.10 13.07
C LEU A 8 -0.33 13.87 12.34
N GLY A 9 -0.18 12.67 12.91
CA GLY A 9 -0.51 11.40 12.26
C GLY A 9 0.52 10.92 11.21
N TYR A 10 1.63 11.65 11.02
CA TYR A 10 2.70 11.27 10.10
C TYR A 10 4.06 11.84 10.52
N PHE A 11 5.15 11.29 9.96
CA PHE A 11 6.50 11.81 10.11
C PHE A 11 7.29 11.60 8.81
N LEU A 12 8.42 12.30 8.65
CA LEU A 12 9.29 12.21 7.48
C LEU A 12 10.67 11.70 7.87
N VAL A 13 11.11 10.62 7.23
CA VAL A 13 12.49 10.11 7.31
C VAL A 13 13.18 10.37 5.98
N ARG A 14 14.19 11.23 5.98
CA ARG A 14 14.97 11.54 4.78
C ARG A 14 16.09 10.53 4.60
N GLY A 15 16.33 10.10 3.37
CA GLY A 15 17.44 9.19 3.06
C GLY A 15 17.33 7.82 3.73
N ILE A 16 16.10 7.33 3.96
CA ILE A 16 15.88 6.00 4.54
C ILE A 16 16.52 4.89 3.69
N LEU A 17 16.58 5.10 2.37
CA LEU A 17 17.28 4.26 1.42
C LEU A 17 18.54 4.95 0.93
N SER A 18 19.61 4.18 0.75
CA SER A 18 20.81 4.65 0.07
C SER A 18 20.54 4.85 -1.43
N PRO A 19 21.36 5.64 -2.14
CA PRO A 19 21.24 5.79 -3.59
C PRO A 19 21.26 4.46 -4.35
N GLU A 20 22.06 3.49 -3.89
CA GLU A 20 22.19 2.17 -4.49
C GLU A 20 20.93 1.32 -4.29
N GLU A 21 20.35 1.34 -3.08
CA GLU A 21 19.08 0.65 -2.80
C GLU A 21 17.94 1.23 -3.62
N LEU A 22 17.86 2.57 -3.68
CA LEU A 22 16.86 3.27 -4.47
C LEU A 22 16.99 2.92 -5.97
N SER A 23 18.22 2.85 -6.48
CA SER A 23 18.50 2.45 -7.86
C SER A 23 17.99 1.04 -8.17
N LYS A 24 18.23 0.06 -7.29
CA LYS A 24 17.74 -1.31 -7.45
C LYS A 24 16.22 -1.40 -7.47
N ILE A 25 15.55 -0.68 -6.57
CA ILE A 25 14.09 -0.63 -6.53
C ILE A 25 13.57 -0.02 -7.82
N LYS A 26 14.12 1.13 -8.24
CA LYS A 26 13.72 1.81 -9.47
C LYS A 26 13.85 0.90 -10.69
N GLN A 27 15.00 0.25 -10.87
CA GLN A 27 15.22 -0.69 -11.97
C GLN A 27 14.19 -1.83 -11.97
N THR A 28 13.84 -2.35 -10.79
CA THR A 28 12.84 -3.43 -10.67
C THR A 28 11.45 -2.96 -11.06
N VAL A 29 11.00 -1.82 -10.54
CA VAL A 29 9.61 -1.36 -10.68
C VAL A 29 9.32 -0.72 -12.04
N GLU A 30 10.36 -0.31 -12.76
CA GLU A 30 10.28 0.20 -14.14
C GLU A 30 10.37 -0.92 -15.20
N THR A 31 10.54 -2.18 -14.80
CA THR A 31 10.52 -3.30 -15.75
C THR A 31 9.11 -3.59 -16.28
N GLU A 32 9.03 -3.98 -17.56
CA GLU A 32 7.78 -4.45 -18.18
C GLU A 32 7.17 -5.64 -17.44
N SER A 33 7.99 -6.57 -16.95
CA SER A 33 7.52 -7.73 -16.17
C SER A 33 6.80 -7.31 -14.88
N PHE A 34 7.33 -6.30 -14.18
CA PHE A 34 6.68 -5.75 -13.00
C PHE A 34 5.39 -5.01 -13.39
N LEU A 35 5.43 -4.16 -14.40
CA LEU A 35 4.29 -3.37 -14.85
C LEU A 35 3.15 -4.20 -15.46
N ARG A 36 3.41 -5.41 -15.94
CA ARG A 36 2.36 -6.36 -16.37
C ARG A 36 1.39 -6.73 -15.25
N HIS A 37 1.81 -6.66 -14.00
CA HIS A 37 0.96 -6.91 -12.83
C HIS A 37 0.18 -5.66 -12.41
N ALA A 38 0.40 -4.52 -13.08
CA ALA A 38 -0.27 -3.28 -12.75
C ALA A 38 -1.68 -3.24 -13.30
N PHE A 39 -2.64 -2.97 -12.43
CA PHE A 39 -4.02 -2.68 -12.81
C PHE A 39 -4.31 -1.19 -12.60
N TRP A 40 -5.22 -0.67 -13.42
CA TRP A 40 -5.67 0.72 -13.38
C TRP A 40 -7.06 0.81 -14.01
N ALA A 41 -7.79 1.87 -13.69
CA ALA A 41 -9.08 2.17 -14.28
C ALA A 41 -9.06 3.55 -14.94
N LEU A 42 -9.93 3.76 -15.93
CA LEU A 42 -10.31 5.11 -16.35
C LEU A 42 -11.31 5.64 -15.35
N ASN A 43 -11.14 6.88 -14.92
CA ASN A 43 -12.20 7.55 -14.20
C ASN A 43 -13.33 7.86 -15.20
N PRO A 44 -14.53 7.27 -15.04
CA PRO A 44 -15.61 7.41 -16.01
C PRO A 44 -16.19 8.82 -16.06
N HIS A 45 -15.97 9.64 -15.03
CA HIS A 45 -16.51 10.99 -14.91
C HIS A 45 -15.57 12.06 -15.48
N THR A 46 -14.25 11.83 -15.40
CA THR A 46 -13.24 12.79 -15.85
C THR A 46 -12.49 12.35 -17.11
N GLY A 47 -12.62 11.09 -17.54
CA GLY A 47 -11.89 10.51 -18.66
C GLY A 47 -10.38 10.35 -18.41
N THR A 48 -9.89 10.67 -17.20
CA THR A 48 -8.47 10.59 -16.86
C THR A 48 -8.08 9.19 -16.40
N THR A 49 -6.89 8.74 -16.79
CA THR A 49 -6.29 7.50 -16.31
C THR A 49 -5.95 7.61 -14.82
N GLU A 50 -6.43 6.66 -14.01
CA GLU A 50 -6.00 6.55 -12.62
C GLU A 50 -4.51 6.18 -12.51
N CYS A 51 -3.94 6.37 -11.31
CA CYS A 51 -2.61 5.84 -11.01
C CYS A 51 -2.60 4.32 -11.21
N ARG A 52 -1.53 3.80 -11.81
CA ARG A 52 -1.30 2.37 -11.93
C ARG A 52 -0.90 1.81 -10.58
N LYS A 53 -1.42 0.61 -10.27
CA LYS A 53 -1.24 -0.03 -8.96
C LYS A 53 -0.78 -1.46 -9.15
N VAL A 54 0.29 -1.84 -8.46
CA VAL A 54 0.70 -3.22 -8.26
C VAL A 54 0.50 -3.54 -6.79
N MET A 55 -0.18 -4.64 -6.46
CA MET A 55 -0.47 -5.01 -5.08
C MET A 55 -0.14 -6.47 -4.81
N TRP A 56 0.36 -6.75 -3.61
CA TRP A 56 0.60 -8.10 -3.14
C TRP A 56 0.44 -8.17 -1.62
N ARG A 57 -0.01 -9.33 -1.12
CA ARG A 57 -0.19 -9.57 0.32
C ARG A 57 1.02 -10.23 0.96
N HIS A 58 1.67 -11.13 0.25
CA HIS A 58 2.86 -11.83 0.73
C HIS A 58 4.10 -11.23 0.09
N PRO A 59 5.06 -10.74 0.87
CA PRO A 59 6.25 -10.13 0.32
C PRO A 59 7.13 -11.24 -0.30
N GLY A 60 7.47 -11.09 -1.58
CA GLY A 60 8.32 -12.05 -2.30
C GLY A 60 9.79 -12.02 -1.86
N ASN A 61 10.64 -12.72 -2.61
CA ASN A 61 12.10 -12.67 -2.47
C ASN A 61 12.75 -11.68 -3.46
N ASP A 62 11.95 -10.87 -4.15
CA ASP A 62 12.45 -9.77 -4.97
C ASP A 62 12.81 -8.54 -4.13
N VAL A 63 13.39 -7.53 -4.79
CA VAL A 63 13.83 -6.27 -4.18
C VAL A 63 12.70 -5.55 -3.43
N THR A 64 11.46 -5.63 -3.92
CA THR A 64 10.31 -4.96 -3.31
C THR A 64 9.79 -5.69 -2.07
N GLY A 65 9.83 -7.03 -2.08
CA GLY A 65 9.52 -7.87 -0.93
C GLY A 65 10.58 -7.77 0.16
N MET A 66 11.86 -7.74 -0.22
CA MET A 66 12.97 -7.51 0.72
C MET A 66 12.89 -6.13 1.38
N LEU A 67 12.56 -5.09 0.61
CA LEU A 67 12.38 -3.73 1.15
C LEU A 67 11.30 -3.71 2.25
N ALA A 68 10.15 -4.34 1.99
CA ALA A 68 9.02 -4.37 2.92
C ALA A 68 9.36 -5.04 4.26
N ARG A 69 10.32 -5.98 4.27
CA ARG A 69 10.80 -6.68 5.47
C ARG A 69 12.14 -6.16 6.00
N SER A 70 12.69 -5.12 5.39
CA SER A 70 14.01 -4.62 5.79
C SER A 70 13.93 -3.93 7.16
N GLU A 71 14.99 -4.05 7.95
CA GLU A 71 15.09 -3.41 9.27
C GLU A 71 14.87 -1.89 9.22
N LYS A 72 15.25 -1.27 8.10
CA LYS A 72 15.01 0.15 7.83
C LYS A 72 13.52 0.49 7.86
N ILE A 73 12.67 -0.37 7.31
CA ILE A 73 11.22 -0.17 7.25
C ILE A 73 10.56 -0.77 8.49
N ALA A 74 10.70 -2.08 8.72
CA ALA A 74 10.05 -2.79 9.80
C ALA A 74 10.46 -2.23 11.18
N GLY A 75 11.76 -2.11 11.45
CA GLY A 75 12.26 -1.56 12.71
C GLY A 75 11.92 -0.08 12.92
N THR A 76 11.74 0.71 11.86
CA THR A 76 11.21 2.09 12.00
C THR A 76 9.74 2.06 12.40
N CYS A 77 8.93 1.18 11.81
CA CYS A 77 7.53 0.99 12.17
C CYS A 77 7.37 0.49 13.61
N GLU A 78 8.16 -0.50 14.05
CA GLU A 78 8.14 -1.01 15.43
C GLU A 78 8.44 0.09 16.46
N LYS A 79 9.44 0.95 16.18
CA LYS A 79 9.80 2.08 17.04
C LYS A 79 8.67 3.11 17.17
N VAL A 80 7.89 3.31 16.11
CA VAL A 80 6.79 4.30 16.11
C VAL A 80 5.52 3.71 16.71
N LEU A 81 5.22 2.44 16.42
CA LEU A 81 4.01 1.76 16.86
C LEU A 81 4.15 1.12 18.26
N GLY A 82 5.37 0.97 18.77
CA GLY A 82 5.64 0.51 20.14
C GLY A 82 5.46 -1.00 20.34
N GLY A 83 5.58 -1.81 19.29
CA GLY A 83 5.39 -3.26 19.36
C GLY A 83 5.77 -3.97 18.05
N GLU A 84 5.59 -5.28 18.03
CA GLU A 84 5.83 -6.12 16.85
C GLU A 84 4.90 -5.71 15.69
N VAL A 85 5.46 -5.67 14.48
CA VAL A 85 4.71 -5.29 13.27
C VAL A 85 4.68 -6.42 12.27
N TYR A 86 3.57 -6.53 11.55
CA TYR A 86 3.39 -7.50 10.48
C TYR A 86 3.17 -6.79 9.16
N HIS A 87 3.77 -7.32 8.10
CA HIS A 87 3.45 -6.91 6.74
C HIS A 87 2.08 -7.45 6.35
N TYR A 88 1.11 -6.55 6.17
CA TYR A 88 -0.25 -6.93 5.78
C TYR A 88 -0.42 -7.00 4.26
N HIS A 89 -0.03 -5.94 3.54
CA HIS A 89 0.04 -5.90 2.09
C HIS A 89 0.91 -4.73 1.64
N THR A 90 1.42 -4.80 0.41
CA THR A 90 2.06 -3.68 -0.28
C THR A 90 1.17 -3.20 -1.41
N LYS A 91 1.14 -1.88 -1.60
CA LYS A 91 0.65 -1.22 -2.81
C LYS A 91 1.77 -0.37 -3.38
N LEU A 92 2.19 -0.66 -4.61
CA LEU A 92 3.07 0.21 -5.37
C LEU A 92 2.25 1.02 -6.34
N MET A 93 2.38 2.35 -6.24
CA MET A 93 1.63 3.31 -7.03
C MET A 93 2.57 3.96 -8.05
N THR A 94 2.27 3.90 -9.34
CA THR A 94 2.98 4.67 -10.37
C THR A 94 2.05 5.67 -11.05
N LYS A 95 2.57 6.87 -11.28
CA LYS A 95 1.84 7.97 -11.93
C LYS A 95 2.60 8.37 -13.19
N ALA A 96 1.96 8.15 -14.34
CA ALA A 96 2.49 8.62 -15.61
C ALA A 96 2.43 10.16 -15.67
N ALA A 97 3.42 10.76 -16.31
CA ALA A 97 3.46 12.21 -16.51
C ALA A 97 2.26 12.64 -17.40
N ARG A 98 1.65 13.79 -17.06
CA ARG A 98 0.62 14.46 -17.87
C ARG A 98 -0.67 13.67 -18.13
N THR A 99 -0.92 12.54 -17.44
CA THR A 99 -2.16 11.74 -17.63
C THR A 99 -3.30 12.10 -16.68
N GLY A 100 -3.06 13.01 -15.72
CA GLY A 100 -4.08 13.43 -14.76
C GLY A 100 -4.37 12.43 -13.64
N GLY A 101 -3.57 11.37 -13.47
CA GLY A 101 -3.70 10.43 -12.35
C GLY A 101 -3.64 11.14 -10.99
N LYS A 102 -4.61 10.90 -10.12
CA LYS A 102 -4.75 11.55 -8.81
C LYS A 102 -4.96 10.51 -7.71
N HIS A 103 -4.50 10.86 -6.52
CA HIS A 103 -4.90 10.22 -5.28
C HIS A 103 -5.75 11.25 -4.55
N VAL A 104 -7.07 11.04 -4.55
CA VAL A 104 -8.03 11.96 -3.94
C VAL A 104 -7.85 11.90 -2.42
N TRP A 105 -8.16 12.98 -1.70
CA TRP A 105 -8.17 12.96 -0.24
C TRP A 105 -9.07 11.83 0.29
N HIS A 106 -8.50 10.96 1.12
CA HIS A 106 -9.20 9.90 1.86
C HIS A 106 -8.40 9.49 3.10
N GLN A 107 -8.99 8.63 3.92
CA GLN A 107 -8.33 7.92 5.01
C GLN A 107 -8.31 6.42 4.66
N ASP A 108 -7.18 5.75 4.90
CA ASP A 108 -7.04 4.31 4.64
C ASP A 108 -7.74 3.44 5.70
N TYR A 109 -8.06 4.01 6.87
CA TYR A 109 -8.79 3.31 7.93
C TYR A 109 -10.24 3.03 7.49
N GLY A 110 -10.66 1.76 7.54
CA GLY A 110 -12.04 1.36 7.20
C GLY A 110 -12.28 0.88 5.76
N GLY A 111 -11.23 0.77 4.92
CA GLY A 111 -11.34 0.24 3.55
C GLY A 111 -11.48 -1.29 3.44
N LEU A 112 -11.49 -2.01 4.56
CA LEU A 112 -11.92 -3.41 4.60
C LEU A 112 -13.44 -3.39 4.57
N LYS A 113 -14.04 -3.63 3.41
CA LYS A 113 -15.48 -3.94 3.34
C LYS A 113 -15.67 -5.26 4.08
N TRP A 114 -16.01 -5.19 5.35
CA TRP A 114 -16.57 -6.31 6.08
C TRP A 114 -17.89 -6.65 5.38
N LEU A 115 -17.87 -7.65 4.51
CA LEU A 115 -19.07 -8.45 4.30
C LEU A 115 -19.28 -9.24 5.59
N ILE A 116 -19.87 -8.57 6.59
CA ILE A 116 -20.66 -9.30 7.58
C ILE A 116 -21.87 -9.75 6.76
N SER A 117 -21.81 -11.00 6.29
CA SER A 117 -23.03 -11.72 5.99
C SER A 117 -23.71 -11.88 7.34
N ASP A 118 -24.69 -11.04 7.63
CA ASP A 118 -25.66 -11.32 8.68
C ASP A 118 -26.39 -12.61 8.27
N TYR A 119 -25.82 -13.75 8.66
CA TYR A 119 -26.52 -15.02 8.64
C TYR A 119 -27.46 -14.99 9.83
N THR A 120 -28.60 -14.30 9.68
CA THR A 120 -29.70 -14.46 10.61
C THR A 120 -30.26 -15.85 10.37
N ASP A 121 -29.91 -16.79 11.25
CA ASP A 121 -30.62 -18.06 11.39
C ASP A 121 -32.07 -17.76 11.72
N SER A 122 -32.92 -17.80 10.68
CA SER A 122 -34.35 -17.94 10.86
C SER A 122 -34.61 -19.40 11.23
N ILE A 123 -34.69 -19.66 12.53
CA ILE A 123 -35.28 -20.89 13.04
C ILE A 123 -36.75 -20.88 12.62
N VAL A 124 -37.05 -21.58 11.53
CA VAL A 124 -38.41 -21.94 11.14
C VAL A 124 -38.94 -22.88 12.21
N THR A 125 -39.75 -22.34 13.12
CA THR A 125 -40.72 -23.15 13.87
C THR A 125 -41.98 -23.20 13.03
N GLY A 126 -42.18 -24.33 12.35
CA GLY A 126 -43.48 -24.65 11.77
C GLY A 126 -44.47 -25.07 12.88
N PRO A 127 -45.76 -25.14 12.57
CA PRO A 127 -46.59 -26.27 12.95
C PRO A 127 -46.38 -27.46 12.00
#